data_AF-A0A7W5CHR1-F1
#
_entry.id   AF-A0A7W5CHR1-F1
#
_cell.length_a   1.000
_cell.length_b   1.000
_cell.length_c   1.000
_cell.angle_alpha   90.00
_cell.angle_beta   90.00
_cell.angle_gamma   90.00
#
_symmetry.space_group_name_H-M   'P 1'
#
loop_
_entity.id
_entity.type
_entity.pdbx_description
1 polymer ?
#
loop_
_entity_poly.entity_id
_entity_poly.type
_entity_poly.pdbx_seq_one_letter_code
_entity_poly.pdbx_strand_id
1 'polypeptide(L)'
;MTRMTDTPRPSIRTPRRGLRGLALTAAAMAPLALGLGIAPAANAAAPAEPGGWARVAHLSPDTKSVDVQMTALAGGAVVYELDDVAYGAVSDYIPLAEGTYVVSMVPSDAADDAEPVVQQSVDVSQGAPVTVAAYGRNAELTTTVFADDLTAPAEGQARVRVVQASTTEPTVDVDTTAGRAIARGVATGTATDYASVSAGSWDLELTGADAMASSAVDLPAGSVSTLFVLDDAAGSLTARAVTDSATLADMPIGGIHTGGGGTAASSSDTAGVLAGAAAVLSGLVAAFVVVRRRTARGTA
;
A
#
# COMPACT_ATOMS: atom_id res chain seq x y z
N MET A 1 -27.76 -4.08 64.62
CA MET A 1 -27.74 -4.83 65.89
C MET A 1 -27.40 -6.27 65.52
N THR A 2 -26.34 -6.95 65.95
CA THR A 2 -25.32 -6.70 66.96
C THR A 2 -24.13 -7.61 66.66
N ARG A 3 -22.95 -7.01 66.81
CA ARG A 3 -21.57 -7.51 66.85
C ARG A 3 -21.34 -8.68 67.81
N MET A 4 -20.49 -9.66 67.49
CA MET A 4 -19.68 -10.43 68.47
C MET A 4 -18.65 -11.32 67.73
N THR A 5 -17.42 -10.85 67.54
CA THR A 5 -16.22 -11.10 68.37
C THR A 5 -15.78 -12.55 68.43
N ASP A 6 -14.60 -12.85 67.90
CA ASP A 6 -13.70 -13.77 68.59
C ASP A 6 -12.23 -13.41 68.36
N THR A 7 -11.53 -13.15 69.47
CA THR A 7 -10.07 -13.21 69.62
C THR A 7 -9.88 -13.33 71.12
N PRO A 8 -9.10 -14.30 71.63
CA PRO A 8 -7.76 -13.92 72.07
C PRO A 8 -6.67 -15.01 71.96
N ARG A 9 -5.43 -14.52 71.94
CA ARG A 9 -4.15 -15.22 72.07
C ARG A 9 -3.99 -15.90 73.44
N PRO A 10 -2.98 -16.77 73.57
CA PRO A 10 -2.03 -16.61 74.66
C PRO A 10 -0.58 -16.82 74.19
N SER A 11 0.43 -16.75 75.05
CA SER A 11 1.05 -15.57 75.65
C SER A 11 2.40 -16.06 76.24
N ILE A 12 3.31 -15.11 76.45
CA ILE A 12 4.43 -15.14 77.42
C ILE A 12 5.62 -16.09 77.14
N ARG A 13 6.81 -15.50 76.96
CA ARG A 13 7.93 -15.48 77.95
C ARG A 13 9.26 -15.06 77.31
N THR A 14 9.77 -13.92 77.74
CA THR A 14 11.21 -13.60 77.72
C THR A 14 11.94 -14.35 78.83
N PRO A 15 13.22 -14.70 78.65
CA PRO A 15 14.23 -14.06 79.49
C PRO A 15 15.54 -13.66 78.81
N ARG A 16 16.34 -12.98 79.63
CA ARG A 16 17.52 -12.13 79.43
C ARG A 16 18.84 -12.85 79.15
N ARG A 17 19.75 -12.06 78.56
CA ARG A 17 21.21 -11.90 78.80
C ARG A 17 22.19 -12.95 78.27
N GLY A 18 23.16 -12.46 77.50
CA GLY A 18 24.47 -13.09 77.30
C GLY A 18 25.34 -12.29 76.31
N LEU A 19 26.17 -11.39 76.82
CA LEU A 19 27.20 -10.67 76.08
C LEU A 19 28.30 -11.62 75.56
N ARG A 20 28.82 -11.36 74.35
CA ARG A 20 30.24 -11.37 73.91
C ARG A 20 30.46 -12.09 72.58
N GLY A 21 31.15 -11.39 71.68
CA GLY A 21 32.27 -12.00 70.95
C GLY A 21 32.13 -12.00 69.43
N LEU A 22 33.04 -11.24 68.81
CA LEU A 22 33.71 -11.49 67.52
C LEU A 22 32.83 -11.81 66.30
N ALA A 23 32.75 -10.90 65.34
CA ALA A 23 33.67 -10.84 64.21
C ALA A 23 33.57 -12.06 63.29
N LEU A 24 32.98 -11.88 62.11
CA LEU A 24 33.62 -12.15 60.81
C LEU A 24 32.63 -11.78 59.70
N THR A 25 32.98 -10.70 59.02
CA THR A 25 32.45 -10.27 57.73
C THR A 25 32.80 -11.30 56.65
N ALA A 26 31.80 -11.81 55.94
CA ALA A 26 31.97 -12.42 54.62
C ALA A 26 30.83 -11.92 53.72
N ALA A 27 31.00 -10.73 53.16
CA ALA A 27 30.17 -10.23 52.08
C ALA A 27 30.57 -10.95 50.79
N ALA A 28 29.78 -11.93 50.37
CA ALA A 28 29.88 -12.51 49.03
C ALA A 28 29.27 -11.53 48.03
N MET A 29 30.10 -10.73 47.34
CA MET A 29 29.67 -10.00 46.15
C MET A 29 29.75 -10.95 44.95
N ALA A 30 28.58 -11.36 44.44
CA ALA A 30 28.44 -11.93 43.12
C ALA A 30 28.53 -10.78 42.08
N PRO A 31 29.37 -10.85 41.04
CA PRO A 31 29.33 -9.89 39.95
C PRO A 31 28.12 -10.16 39.07
N LEU A 32 27.18 -9.21 39.04
CA LEU A 32 26.08 -9.15 38.09
C LEU A 32 26.68 -8.76 36.72
N ALA A 33 26.89 -9.73 35.84
CA ALA A 33 27.29 -9.48 34.46
C ALA A 33 26.07 -8.95 33.68
N LEU A 34 26.01 -7.63 33.47
CA LEU A 34 25.08 -6.98 32.56
C LEU A 34 25.48 -7.35 31.12
N GLY A 35 24.83 -8.37 30.56
CA GLY A 35 24.87 -8.64 29.13
C GLY A 35 24.06 -7.58 28.39
N LEU A 36 24.75 -6.61 27.76
CA LEU A 36 24.16 -5.74 26.76
C LEU A 36 23.88 -6.57 25.51
N GLY A 37 22.67 -7.12 25.42
CA GLY A 37 22.16 -7.76 24.21
C GLY A 37 22.00 -6.72 23.12
N ILE A 38 22.88 -6.77 22.11
CA ILE A 38 22.74 -5.99 20.89
C ILE A 38 21.61 -6.68 20.11
N ALA A 39 20.38 -6.18 20.23
CA ALA A 39 19.29 -6.63 19.36
C ALA A 39 19.67 -6.28 17.91
N PRO A 40 19.51 -7.19 16.94
CA PRO A 40 19.63 -6.81 15.54
C PRO A 40 18.60 -5.73 15.26
N ALA A 41 19.06 -4.57 14.77
CA ALA A 41 18.15 -3.57 14.24
C ALA A 41 17.34 -4.24 13.12
N ALA A 42 16.02 -4.31 13.29
CA ALA A 42 15.15 -4.74 12.21
C ALA A 42 15.40 -3.78 11.04
N ASN A 43 15.99 -4.28 9.95
CA ASN A 43 15.97 -3.59 8.68
C ASN A 43 14.51 -3.36 8.34
N ALA A 44 14.02 -2.14 8.51
CA ALA A 44 12.81 -1.71 7.84
C ALA A 44 13.07 -1.95 6.35
N ALA A 45 12.37 -2.92 5.76
CA ALA A 45 12.39 -3.09 4.33
C ALA A 45 12.04 -1.73 3.72
N ALA A 46 12.86 -1.26 2.79
CA ALA A 46 12.44 -0.14 1.95
C ALA A 46 11.05 -0.49 1.39
N PRO A 47 10.13 0.48 1.24
CA PRO A 47 8.88 0.23 0.54
C PRO A 47 9.25 -0.48 -0.77
N ALA A 48 8.69 -1.67 -0.98
CA ALA A 48 8.88 -2.34 -2.26
C ALA A 48 8.37 -1.35 -3.31
N GLU A 49 9.23 -0.99 -4.26
CA GLU A 49 8.79 -0.23 -5.43
C GLU A 49 7.56 -0.94 -6.01
N PRO A 50 6.50 -0.20 -6.39
CA PRO A 50 5.33 -0.83 -6.97
C PRO A 50 5.76 -1.72 -8.13
N GLY A 51 5.44 -3.01 -8.01
CA GLY A 51 5.64 -3.98 -9.06
C GLY A 51 4.59 -3.87 -10.16
N GLY A 52 3.72 -2.86 -10.15
CA GLY A 52 2.73 -2.56 -11.17
C GLY A 52 1.56 -1.74 -10.61
N TRP A 53 0.53 -1.54 -11.43
CA TRP A 53 -0.65 -0.76 -11.04
C TRP A 53 -1.93 -1.39 -11.55
N ALA A 54 -2.97 -1.34 -10.73
CA ALA A 54 -4.32 -1.68 -11.17
C ALA A 54 -5.30 -0.57 -10.77
N ARG A 55 -6.36 -0.42 -11.54
CA ARG A 55 -7.53 0.37 -11.14
C ARG A 55 -8.81 -0.38 -11.50
N VAL A 56 -9.92 0.03 -10.91
CA VAL A 56 -11.23 -0.59 -11.13
C VAL A 56 -12.19 0.42 -11.73
N ALA A 57 -13.01 -0.03 -12.68
CA ALA A 57 -14.08 0.74 -13.29
C ALA A 57 -15.42 0.01 -13.12
N HIS A 58 -16.41 0.68 -12.54
CA HIS A 58 -17.77 0.17 -12.43
C HIS A 58 -18.66 0.81 -13.50
N LEU A 59 -18.95 0.06 -14.56
CA LEU A 59 -19.59 0.54 -15.79
C LEU A 59 -20.92 -0.18 -16.08
N SER A 60 -21.56 -0.76 -15.06
CA SER A 60 -22.89 -1.36 -15.17
C SER A 60 -23.96 -0.35 -14.76
N PRO A 61 -24.92 0.01 -15.65
CA PRO A 61 -25.84 1.13 -15.41
C PRO A 61 -27.01 0.80 -14.46
N ASP A 62 -27.38 -0.47 -14.31
CA ASP A 62 -28.54 -0.93 -13.53
C ASP A 62 -28.16 -1.77 -12.31
N THR A 63 -26.87 -1.85 -11.99
CA THR A 63 -26.39 -2.27 -10.66
C THR A 63 -26.59 -1.14 -9.66
N LYS A 64 -26.92 -1.50 -8.42
CA LYS A 64 -26.71 -0.58 -7.29
C LYS A 64 -25.21 -0.29 -7.15
N SER A 65 -24.87 0.68 -6.30
CA SER A 65 -23.49 0.81 -5.85
C SER A 65 -22.94 -0.52 -5.32
N VAL A 66 -21.64 -0.73 -5.51
CA VAL A 66 -20.94 -1.94 -5.09
C VAL A 66 -19.77 -1.60 -4.18
N ASP A 67 -19.48 -2.49 -3.25
CA ASP A 67 -18.22 -2.51 -2.54
C ASP A 67 -17.24 -3.38 -3.34
N VAL A 68 -16.04 -2.85 -3.55
CA VAL A 68 -14.98 -3.50 -4.33
C VAL A 68 -13.85 -3.88 -3.39
N GLN A 69 -13.42 -5.13 -3.43
CA GLN A 69 -12.22 -5.58 -2.73
C GLN A 69 -11.22 -6.15 -3.73
N MET A 70 -9.94 -5.85 -3.50
CA MET A 70 -8.84 -6.47 -4.21
C MET A 70 -8.02 -7.31 -3.23
N THR A 71 -7.97 -8.62 -3.49
CA THR A 71 -7.29 -9.59 -2.64
C THR A 71 -6.10 -10.17 -3.36
N ALA A 72 -4.93 -10.17 -2.72
CA ALA A 72 -3.76 -10.88 -3.23
C ALA A 72 -4.03 -12.39 -3.23
N LEU A 73 -3.89 -13.04 -4.39
CA LEU A 73 -4.08 -14.50 -4.50
C LEU A 73 -3.08 -15.24 -3.60
N ALA A 74 -1.84 -14.74 -3.55
CA ALA A 74 -0.84 -15.20 -2.61
C ALA A 74 -1.15 -14.68 -1.19
N GLY A 75 -1.41 -15.61 -0.26
CA GLY A 75 -1.64 -15.30 1.16
C GLY A 75 -3.04 -14.79 1.49
N GLY A 76 -3.86 -14.41 0.51
CA GLY A 76 -5.28 -14.04 0.72
C GLY A 76 -5.48 -12.70 1.42
N ALA A 77 -4.49 -11.81 1.40
CA ALA A 77 -4.59 -10.50 2.04
C ALA A 77 -5.40 -9.53 1.17
N VAL A 78 -6.39 -8.87 1.74
CA VAL A 78 -7.05 -7.72 1.12
C VAL A 78 -6.05 -6.56 1.09
N VAL A 79 -5.79 -6.03 -0.10
CA VAL A 79 -4.79 -4.97 -0.32
C VAL A 79 -5.43 -3.62 -0.66
N TYR A 80 -6.70 -3.62 -1.06
CA TYR A 80 -7.44 -2.41 -1.39
C TYR A 80 -8.94 -2.64 -1.30
N GLU A 81 -9.67 -1.62 -0.87
CA GLU A 81 -11.13 -1.63 -0.72
C GLU A 81 -11.69 -0.28 -1.19
N LEU A 82 -12.86 -0.33 -1.81
CA LEU A 82 -13.69 0.84 -2.14
C LEU A 82 -15.11 0.56 -1.70
N ASP A 83 -15.70 1.53 -1.01
CA ASP A 83 -17.08 1.43 -0.56
C ASP A 83 -18.01 2.26 -1.46
N ASP A 84 -19.24 1.78 -1.64
CA ASP A 84 -20.32 2.50 -2.32
C ASP A 84 -19.96 3.04 -3.72
N VAL A 85 -19.26 2.23 -4.52
CA VAL A 85 -18.82 2.57 -5.87
C VAL A 85 -20.03 2.58 -6.81
N ALA A 86 -20.43 3.77 -7.23
CA ALA A 86 -21.57 3.97 -8.14
C ALA A 86 -21.22 3.78 -9.62
N TYR A 87 -22.25 3.68 -10.47
CA TYR A 87 -22.11 3.58 -11.91
C TYR A 87 -21.28 4.72 -12.52
N GLY A 88 -20.40 4.36 -13.44
CA GLY A 88 -19.46 5.23 -14.13
C GLY A 88 -18.21 5.55 -13.31
N ALA A 89 -18.12 5.15 -12.03
CA ALA A 89 -16.96 5.42 -11.20
C ALA A 89 -15.74 4.62 -11.68
N VAL A 90 -14.58 5.29 -11.65
CA VAL A 90 -13.27 4.72 -11.97
C VAL A 90 -12.33 5.14 -10.85
N SER A 91 -11.64 4.18 -10.24
CA SER A 91 -10.68 4.46 -9.18
C SER A 91 -9.40 5.08 -9.74
N ASP A 92 -8.62 5.68 -8.86
CA ASP A 92 -7.22 5.96 -9.15
C ASP A 92 -6.44 4.65 -9.36
N TYR A 93 -5.25 4.75 -9.97
CA TYR A 93 -4.33 3.63 -10.05
C TYR A 93 -3.72 3.33 -8.68
N ILE A 94 -3.86 2.09 -8.26
CA ILE A 94 -3.36 1.58 -6.98
C ILE A 94 -2.00 0.94 -7.25
N PRO A 95 -0.92 1.38 -6.58
CA PRO A 95 0.37 0.71 -6.65
C PRO A 95 0.31 -0.64 -5.96
N LEU A 96 0.74 -1.68 -6.66
CA LEU A 96 0.70 -3.06 -6.18
C LEU A 96 2.06 -3.72 -6.38
N ALA A 97 2.35 -4.74 -5.58
CA ALA A 97 3.46 -5.63 -5.88
C ALA A 97 3.15 -6.45 -7.14
N GLU A 98 4.18 -6.97 -7.79
CA GLU A 98 3.97 -7.92 -8.89
C GLU A 98 3.30 -9.20 -8.35
N GLY A 99 2.26 -9.67 -9.03
CA GLY A 99 1.52 -10.86 -8.64
C GLY A 99 0.10 -10.91 -9.19
N THR A 100 -0.62 -11.98 -8.84
CA THR A 100 -2.02 -12.17 -9.21
C THR A 100 -2.93 -11.70 -8.07
N TYR A 101 -3.96 -10.94 -8.43
CA TYR A 101 -4.97 -10.43 -7.55
C TYR A 101 -6.36 -10.87 -8.00
N VAL A 102 -7.30 -10.93 -7.08
CA VAL A 102 -8.73 -11.14 -7.36
C VAL A 102 -9.46 -9.87 -6.99
N VAL A 103 -10.11 -9.26 -7.97
CA VAL A 103 -11.06 -8.17 -7.77
C VAL A 103 -12.45 -8.78 -7.59
N SER A 104 -13.06 -8.55 -6.44
CA SER A 104 -14.42 -8.96 -6.13
C SER A 104 -15.31 -7.74 -5.97
N MET A 105 -16.55 -7.83 -6.44
CA MET A 105 -17.57 -6.81 -6.23
C MET A 105 -18.79 -7.41 -5.56
N VAL A 106 -19.30 -6.74 -4.55
CA VAL A 106 -20.48 -7.12 -3.77
C VAL A 106 -21.44 -5.91 -3.76
N PRO A 107 -22.76 -6.07 -3.84
CA PRO A 107 -23.68 -4.94 -3.64
C PRO A 107 -23.43 -4.25 -2.29
N SER A 108 -23.38 -2.92 -2.26
CA SER A 108 -23.02 -2.16 -1.04
C SER A 108 -24.02 -2.26 0.11
N ASP A 109 -25.22 -2.79 -0.15
CA ASP A 109 -26.25 -3.08 0.85
C ASP A 109 -26.34 -4.57 1.23
N ALA A 110 -25.37 -5.38 0.78
CA ALA A 110 -25.31 -6.79 1.11
C ALA A 110 -24.85 -7.03 2.56
N ALA A 111 -25.09 -8.24 3.08
CA ALA A 111 -24.53 -8.66 4.35
C ALA A 111 -23.03 -8.89 4.25
N ASP A 112 -22.30 -8.77 5.36
CA ASP A 112 -20.84 -8.94 5.43
C ASP A 112 -20.33 -10.29 4.88
N ASP A 113 -21.17 -11.33 4.86
CA ASP A 113 -20.86 -12.67 4.36
C ASP A 113 -21.43 -12.97 2.97
N ALA A 114 -21.93 -11.97 2.26
CA ALA A 114 -22.48 -12.13 0.93
C ALA A 114 -21.41 -12.59 -0.08
N GLU A 115 -21.79 -13.53 -0.94
CA GLU A 115 -20.93 -13.96 -2.03
C GLU A 115 -20.79 -12.82 -3.08
N PRO A 116 -19.58 -12.59 -3.63
CA PRO A 116 -19.40 -11.59 -4.68
C PRO A 116 -20.23 -11.90 -5.92
N VAL A 117 -20.87 -10.86 -6.46
CA VAL A 117 -21.60 -10.95 -7.75
C VAL A 117 -20.63 -11.03 -8.93
N VAL A 118 -19.41 -10.51 -8.75
CA VAL A 118 -18.33 -10.54 -9.73
C VAL A 118 -17.03 -10.93 -9.04
N GLN A 119 -16.26 -11.77 -9.71
CA GLN A 119 -14.86 -12.03 -9.38
C GLN A 119 -14.03 -12.07 -10.65
N GLN A 120 -12.96 -11.28 -10.69
CA GLN A 120 -12.02 -11.23 -11.81
C GLN A 120 -10.59 -11.39 -11.30
N SER A 121 -9.88 -12.38 -11.83
CA SER A 121 -8.43 -12.48 -11.62
C SER A 121 -7.70 -11.50 -12.54
N VAL A 122 -6.69 -10.82 -12.00
CA VAL A 122 -5.85 -9.87 -12.72
C VAL A 122 -4.39 -10.09 -12.36
N ASP A 123 -3.54 -10.20 -13.37
CA ASP A 123 -2.10 -10.25 -13.21
C ASP A 123 -1.54 -8.84 -13.28
N VAL A 124 -0.80 -8.45 -12.25
CA VAL A 124 -0.11 -7.17 -12.17
C VAL A 124 1.38 -7.40 -12.40
N SER A 125 1.94 -6.71 -13.38
CA SER A 125 3.34 -6.83 -13.79
C SER A 125 4.06 -5.49 -13.77
N GLN A 126 5.39 -5.54 -13.64
CA GLN A 126 6.22 -4.35 -13.50
C GLN A 126 6.06 -3.42 -14.70
N GLY A 127 5.78 -2.14 -14.42
CA GLY A 127 5.64 -1.14 -15.47
C GLY A 127 4.34 -1.23 -16.28
N ALA A 128 3.45 -2.19 -15.98
CA ALA A 128 2.25 -2.48 -16.76
C ALA A 128 0.98 -2.13 -15.97
N PRO A 129 0.44 -0.90 -16.13
CA PRO A 129 -0.83 -0.53 -15.53
C PRO A 129 -1.99 -1.27 -16.21
N VAL A 130 -2.98 -1.67 -15.43
CA VAL A 130 -4.18 -2.36 -15.93
C VAL A 130 -5.47 -1.74 -15.37
N THR A 131 -6.53 -1.79 -16.17
CA THR A 131 -7.89 -1.41 -15.76
C THR A 131 -8.78 -2.64 -15.72
N VAL A 132 -9.35 -2.96 -14.56
CA VAL A 132 -10.38 -3.99 -14.43
C VAL A 132 -11.75 -3.33 -14.51
N ALA A 133 -12.50 -3.59 -15.57
CA ALA A 133 -13.84 -3.03 -15.76
C ALA A 133 -14.91 -4.10 -15.55
N ALA A 134 -15.92 -3.79 -14.74
CA ALA A 134 -17.18 -4.53 -14.69
C ALA A 134 -18.24 -3.75 -15.49
N TYR A 135 -18.88 -4.39 -16.47
CA TYR A 135 -19.78 -3.77 -17.43
C TYR A 135 -20.91 -4.72 -17.84
N GLY A 136 -21.89 -4.20 -18.58
CA GLY A 136 -23.11 -4.94 -18.91
C GLY A 136 -24.22 -4.67 -17.90
N ARG A 137 -25.38 -5.29 -18.09
CA ARG A 137 -26.50 -5.18 -17.13
C ARG A 137 -26.26 -6.08 -15.93
N ASN A 138 -26.86 -5.77 -14.78
CA ASN A 138 -26.76 -6.55 -13.56
C ASN A 138 -27.07 -8.05 -13.75
N ALA A 139 -28.04 -8.37 -14.61
CA ALA A 139 -28.40 -9.76 -14.92
C ALA A 139 -27.37 -10.51 -15.79
N GLU A 140 -26.50 -9.77 -16.49
CA GLU A 140 -25.51 -10.27 -17.46
C GLU A 140 -24.14 -9.60 -17.22
N LEU A 141 -23.81 -9.37 -15.95
CA LEU A 141 -22.63 -8.60 -15.56
C LEU A 141 -21.36 -9.34 -16.00
N THR A 142 -20.48 -8.63 -16.69
CA THR A 142 -19.26 -9.17 -17.28
C THR A 142 -18.06 -8.35 -16.83
N THR A 143 -16.88 -8.98 -16.82
CA THR A 143 -15.61 -8.30 -16.53
C THR A 143 -14.63 -8.39 -17.69
N THR A 144 -13.79 -7.37 -17.80
CA THR A 144 -12.64 -7.38 -18.70
C THR A 144 -11.47 -6.66 -18.05
N VAL A 145 -10.27 -7.12 -18.38
CA VAL A 145 -9.02 -6.49 -17.98
C VAL A 145 -8.41 -5.83 -19.22
N PHE A 146 -8.21 -4.52 -19.17
CA PHE A 146 -7.51 -3.76 -20.20
C PHE A 146 -6.06 -3.51 -19.77
N ALA A 147 -5.13 -3.77 -20.68
CA ALA A 147 -3.76 -3.29 -20.53
C ALA A 147 -3.71 -1.81 -20.91
N ASP A 148 -3.06 -1.00 -20.08
CA ASP A 148 -3.02 0.45 -20.26
C ASP A 148 -1.63 0.88 -20.71
N ASP A 149 -1.59 1.84 -21.64
CA ASP A 149 -0.36 2.46 -22.11
C ASP A 149 -0.35 3.91 -21.67
N LEU A 150 0.31 4.17 -20.54
CA LEU A 150 0.44 5.49 -19.94
C LEU A 150 1.67 6.25 -20.44
N THR A 151 2.23 5.88 -21.59
CA THR A 151 3.33 6.63 -22.21
C THR A 151 2.89 8.06 -22.49
N ALA A 152 3.68 9.02 -22.00
CA ALA A 152 3.38 10.43 -22.12
C ALA A 152 3.24 10.87 -23.60
N PRO A 153 2.23 11.71 -23.93
CA PRO A 153 2.13 12.31 -25.26
C PRO A 153 3.29 13.28 -25.53
N ALA A 154 3.46 13.64 -26.80
CA ALA A 154 4.33 14.76 -27.16
C ALA A 154 3.78 16.10 -26.63
N GLU A 155 4.64 17.11 -26.56
CA GLU A 155 4.27 18.46 -26.12
C GLU A 155 3.06 19.01 -26.91
N GLY A 156 2.10 19.59 -26.19
CA GLY A 156 0.87 20.14 -26.79
C GLY A 156 -0.16 19.09 -27.25
N GLN A 157 0.11 17.80 -27.07
CA GLN A 157 -0.81 16.71 -27.39
C GLN A 157 -1.38 16.05 -26.14
N ALA A 158 -2.45 15.30 -26.35
CA ALA A 158 -3.00 14.31 -25.43
C ALA A 158 -3.04 12.94 -26.12
N ARG A 159 -3.16 11.86 -25.35
CA ARG A 159 -3.49 10.52 -25.85
C ARG A 159 -4.85 10.10 -25.34
N VAL A 160 -5.63 9.45 -26.20
CA VAL A 160 -6.97 8.97 -25.86
C VAL A 160 -7.21 7.59 -26.44
N ARG A 161 -7.87 6.71 -25.70
CA ARG A 161 -8.52 5.51 -26.23
C ARG A 161 -10.01 5.54 -25.92
N VAL A 162 -10.79 4.75 -26.63
CA VAL A 162 -12.22 4.58 -26.39
C VAL A 162 -12.47 3.20 -25.78
N VAL A 163 -13.25 3.15 -24.70
CA VAL A 163 -13.84 1.92 -24.15
C VAL A 163 -15.35 2.03 -24.32
N GLN A 164 -15.95 1.09 -25.05
CA GLN A 164 -17.41 1.01 -25.15
C GLN A 164 -17.92 0.13 -24.01
N ALA A 165 -18.74 0.70 -23.14
CA ALA A 165 -19.42 -0.02 -22.07
C ALA A 165 -20.94 0.27 -22.01
N SER A 166 -21.47 1.03 -22.97
CA SER A 166 -22.92 1.24 -23.09
C SER A 166 -23.62 -0.09 -23.37
N THR A 167 -24.73 -0.29 -22.66
CA THR A 167 -25.58 -1.50 -22.75
C THR A 167 -26.77 -1.31 -23.69
N THR A 168 -26.93 -0.10 -24.25
CA THR A 168 -27.99 0.24 -25.19
C THR A 168 -27.56 0.02 -26.64
N GLU A 169 -26.26 0.07 -26.92
CA GLU A 169 -25.69 -0.09 -28.26
C GLU A 169 -24.58 -1.15 -28.26
N PRO A 170 -24.60 -2.14 -29.17
CA PRO A 170 -23.59 -3.21 -29.22
C PRO A 170 -22.25 -2.74 -29.81
N THR A 171 -22.27 -1.67 -30.60
CA THR A 171 -21.10 -1.05 -31.23
C THR A 171 -21.30 0.45 -31.30
N VAL A 172 -20.23 1.22 -31.17
CA VAL A 172 -20.29 2.68 -31.31
C VAL A 172 -19.18 3.22 -32.22
N ASP A 173 -19.54 4.24 -32.99
CA ASP A 173 -18.60 5.15 -33.66
C ASP A 173 -18.43 6.41 -32.81
N VAL A 174 -17.20 6.92 -32.75
CA VAL A 174 -16.88 8.18 -32.08
C VAL A 174 -16.24 9.12 -33.08
N ASP A 175 -16.88 10.27 -33.26
CA ASP A 175 -16.46 11.33 -34.16
C ASP A 175 -16.28 12.64 -33.40
N THR A 176 -15.46 13.53 -33.96
CA THR A 176 -15.58 14.96 -33.62
C THR A 176 -16.83 15.52 -34.30
N THR A 177 -17.47 16.56 -33.75
CA THR A 177 -18.57 17.28 -34.42
C THR A 177 -18.21 17.89 -35.78
N ALA A 178 -16.92 17.99 -36.12
CA ALA A 178 -16.43 18.37 -37.44
C ALA A 178 -16.39 17.19 -38.46
N GLY A 179 -16.87 16.00 -38.08
CA GLY A 179 -16.98 14.82 -38.94
C GLY A 179 -15.70 13.99 -39.07
N ARG A 180 -14.71 14.18 -38.19
CA ARG A 180 -13.49 13.36 -38.15
C ARG A 180 -13.63 12.19 -37.18
N ALA A 181 -13.36 11.00 -37.71
CA ALA A 181 -13.30 9.76 -36.94
C ALA A 181 -12.22 9.79 -35.85
N ILE A 182 -12.61 9.42 -34.63
CA ILE A 182 -11.70 9.04 -33.54
C ILE A 182 -11.66 7.52 -33.42
N ALA A 183 -12.83 6.88 -33.43
CA ALA A 183 -12.97 5.44 -33.38
C ALA A 183 -14.15 4.96 -34.25
N ARG A 184 -14.09 3.70 -34.68
CA ARG A 184 -15.10 3.08 -35.55
C ARG A 184 -15.43 1.68 -35.06
N GLY A 185 -16.72 1.36 -34.99
CA GLY A 185 -17.27 0.04 -34.69
C GLY A 185 -16.73 -0.54 -33.38
N VAL A 186 -16.54 0.29 -32.36
CA VAL A 186 -16.01 -0.17 -31.07
C VAL A 186 -17.07 -1.01 -30.39
N ALA A 187 -16.82 -2.31 -30.27
CA ALA A 187 -17.77 -3.26 -29.69
C ALA A 187 -17.81 -3.16 -28.16
N THR A 188 -18.97 -3.48 -27.57
CA THR A 188 -19.13 -3.51 -26.12
C THR A 188 -18.13 -4.42 -25.43
N GLY A 189 -17.53 -3.91 -24.36
CA GLY A 189 -16.49 -4.61 -23.59
C GLY A 189 -15.10 -4.55 -24.23
N THR A 190 -14.92 -3.78 -25.30
CA THR A 190 -13.62 -3.62 -25.97
C THR A 190 -13.05 -2.22 -25.80
N ALA A 191 -11.73 -2.12 -25.95
CA ALA A 191 -10.99 -0.88 -25.99
C ALA A 191 -10.31 -0.72 -27.36
N THR A 192 -10.23 0.51 -27.85
CA THR A 192 -9.34 0.83 -28.98
C THR A 192 -7.89 0.91 -28.52
N ASP A 193 -6.98 0.94 -29.48
CA ASP A 193 -5.63 1.45 -29.23
C ASP A 193 -5.70 2.94 -28.83
N TYR A 194 -4.65 3.41 -28.15
CA TYR A 194 -4.47 4.83 -27.85
C TYR A 194 -4.03 5.61 -29.09
N ALA A 195 -4.72 6.70 -29.38
CA ALA A 195 -4.39 7.65 -30.43
C ALA A 195 -3.89 8.98 -29.86
N SER A 196 -2.96 9.65 -30.56
CA SER A 196 -2.55 11.01 -30.21
C SER A 196 -3.48 12.04 -30.85
N VAL A 197 -3.88 13.03 -30.06
CA VAL A 197 -4.74 14.13 -30.49
C VAL A 197 -4.19 15.46 -29.98
N SER A 198 -4.63 16.56 -30.58
CA SER A 198 -4.36 17.89 -30.03
C SER A 198 -4.99 18.04 -28.65
N ALA A 199 -4.27 18.66 -27.72
CA ALA A 199 -4.85 18.99 -26.43
C ALA A 199 -5.96 20.04 -26.55
N GLY A 200 -6.96 19.96 -25.69
CA GLY A 200 -8.06 20.92 -25.61
C GLY A 200 -9.41 20.29 -25.32
N SER A 201 -10.45 21.11 -25.46
CA SER A 201 -11.85 20.69 -25.37
C SER A 201 -12.33 20.14 -26.71
N TRP A 202 -13.08 19.04 -26.67
CA TRP A 202 -13.60 18.34 -27.82
C TRP A 202 -15.09 18.12 -27.66
N ASP A 203 -15.86 18.51 -28.68
CA ASP A 203 -17.24 18.08 -28.83
C ASP A 203 -17.24 16.80 -29.69
N LEU A 204 -17.71 15.72 -29.09
CA LEU A 204 -17.81 14.41 -29.71
C LEU A 204 -19.23 14.11 -30.14
N GLU A 205 -19.36 13.38 -31.24
CA GLU A 205 -20.57 12.75 -31.72
C GLU A 205 -20.41 11.23 -31.55
N LEU A 206 -21.37 10.62 -30.86
CA LEU A 206 -21.43 9.19 -30.57
C LEU A 206 -22.57 8.61 -31.40
N THR A 207 -22.27 7.63 -32.24
CA THR A 207 -23.26 7.01 -33.12
C THR A 207 -23.31 5.51 -32.88
N GLY A 208 -24.46 5.02 -32.45
CA GLY A 208 -24.80 3.60 -32.42
C GLY A 208 -25.64 3.19 -33.63
N ALA A 209 -26.28 2.03 -33.57
CA ALA A 209 -27.19 1.57 -34.61
C ALA A 209 -28.48 2.40 -34.64
N ASP A 210 -29.04 2.70 -33.45
CA ASP A 210 -30.34 3.37 -33.31
C ASP A 210 -30.25 4.66 -32.47
N ALA A 211 -29.10 4.94 -31.84
CA ALA A 211 -28.85 6.11 -31.02
C ALA A 211 -27.79 7.05 -31.63
N MET A 212 -27.98 8.35 -31.42
CA MET A 212 -26.97 9.37 -31.69
C MET A 212 -26.99 10.40 -30.56
N ALA A 213 -25.82 10.74 -30.04
CA ALA A 213 -25.67 11.70 -28.94
C ALA A 213 -24.41 12.53 -29.11
N SER A 214 -24.34 13.66 -28.42
CA SER A 214 -23.12 14.46 -28.33
C SER A 214 -22.59 14.52 -26.91
N SER A 215 -21.28 14.66 -26.76
CA SER A 215 -20.63 14.77 -25.46
C SER A 215 -19.42 15.69 -25.55
N ALA A 216 -19.33 16.67 -24.65
CA ALA A 216 -18.16 17.52 -24.52
C ALA A 216 -17.17 16.89 -23.55
N VAL A 217 -15.90 16.82 -23.94
CA VAL A 217 -14.81 16.29 -23.10
C VAL A 217 -13.58 17.18 -23.16
N ASP A 218 -12.82 17.21 -22.07
CA ASP A 218 -11.55 17.92 -22.00
C ASP A 218 -10.39 16.92 -22.01
N LEU A 219 -9.42 17.17 -22.88
CA LEU A 219 -8.18 16.39 -23.00
C LEU A 219 -6.98 17.34 -22.81
N PRO A 220 -6.54 17.58 -21.56
CA PRO A 220 -5.45 18.52 -21.26
C PRO A 220 -4.12 18.13 -21.94
N ALA A 221 -3.26 19.10 -22.18
CA ALA A 221 -1.94 18.83 -22.73
C ALA A 221 -1.13 17.97 -21.74
N GLY A 222 -0.46 16.93 -22.26
CA GLY A 222 0.27 15.98 -21.43
C GLY A 222 -0.56 14.80 -20.94
N SER A 223 -1.88 14.79 -21.14
CA SER A 223 -2.73 13.73 -20.60
C SER A 223 -2.74 12.46 -21.44
N VAL A 224 -2.88 11.32 -20.75
CA VAL A 224 -3.37 10.06 -21.29
C VAL A 224 -4.74 9.84 -20.68
N SER A 225 -5.77 9.59 -21.51
CA SER A 225 -7.15 9.51 -21.05
C SER A 225 -7.87 8.30 -21.68
N THR A 226 -8.80 7.71 -20.93
CA THR A 226 -9.77 6.75 -21.45
C THR A 226 -11.13 7.44 -21.58
N LEU A 227 -11.71 7.41 -22.79
CA LEU A 227 -13.07 7.81 -23.05
C LEU A 227 -13.99 6.60 -22.85
N PHE A 228 -14.75 6.59 -21.76
CA PHE A 228 -15.78 5.58 -21.53
C PHE A 228 -17.08 6.02 -22.20
N VAL A 229 -17.56 5.24 -23.16
CA VAL A 229 -18.90 5.41 -23.74
C VAL A 229 -19.87 4.59 -22.91
N LEU A 230 -20.88 5.28 -22.38
CA LEU A 230 -21.78 4.85 -21.31
C LEU A 230 -23.24 5.18 -21.68
N ASP A 231 -24.17 4.65 -20.91
CA ASP A 231 -25.58 5.06 -20.92
C ASP A 231 -25.82 6.17 -19.89
N ASP A 232 -26.55 7.22 -20.25
CA ASP A 232 -27.01 8.23 -19.31
C ASP A 232 -28.30 7.82 -18.58
N ALA A 233 -28.79 8.67 -17.67
CA ALA A 233 -30.01 8.39 -16.92
C ALA A 233 -31.29 8.32 -17.78
N ALA A 234 -31.26 8.82 -19.01
CA ALA A 234 -32.34 8.71 -19.98
C ALA A 234 -32.19 7.48 -20.90
N GLY A 235 -31.12 6.70 -20.75
CA GLY A 235 -30.79 5.56 -21.61
C GLY A 235 -30.24 5.97 -22.97
N SER A 236 -29.68 7.18 -23.09
CA SER A 236 -28.97 7.64 -24.28
C SER A 236 -27.46 7.46 -24.13
N LEU A 237 -26.72 7.45 -25.25
CA LEU A 237 -25.27 7.42 -25.23
C LEU A 237 -24.70 8.69 -24.57
N THR A 238 -23.66 8.51 -23.77
CA THR A 238 -22.82 9.60 -23.26
C THR A 238 -21.37 9.17 -23.24
N ALA A 239 -20.44 10.11 -23.31
CA ALA A 239 -19.02 9.81 -23.17
C ALA A 239 -18.42 10.59 -22.01
N ARG A 240 -17.67 9.89 -21.18
CA ARG A 240 -16.94 10.45 -20.05
C ARG A 240 -15.44 10.23 -20.26
N ALA A 241 -14.69 11.31 -20.29
CA ALA A 241 -13.23 11.24 -20.23
C ALA A 241 -12.78 11.03 -18.78
N VAL A 242 -11.94 10.03 -18.57
CA VAL A 242 -11.19 9.82 -17.32
C VAL A 242 -9.71 9.98 -17.67
N THR A 243 -9.01 10.81 -16.90
CA THR A 243 -7.56 10.97 -17.05
C THR A 243 -6.85 9.81 -16.39
N ASP A 244 -6.12 9.04 -17.19
CA ASP A 244 -5.34 7.88 -16.75
C ASP A 244 -3.96 8.32 -16.23
N SER A 245 -3.40 9.38 -16.83
CA SER A 245 -2.19 10.05 -16.37
C SER A 245 -2.21 11.51 -16.84
N ALA A 246 -1.91 12.46 -15.96
CA ALA A 246 -2.02 13.89 -16.27
C ALA A 246 -0.67 14.57 -16.61
N THR A 247 0.46 14.04 -16.16
CA THR A 247 1.82 14.59 -16.42
C THR A 247 2.91 13.52 -16.26
N LEU A 248 4.15 13.82 -16.71
CA LEU A 248 5.36 13.02 -16.38
C LEU A 248 5.60 12.84 -14.86
N ALA A 249 4.95 13.65 -14.01
CA ALA A 249 5.01 13.54 -12.56
C ALA A 249 3.86 12.72 -11.94
N ASP A 250 2.81 12.43 -12.72
CA ASP A 250 1.63 11.62 -12.36
C ASP A 250 1.59 10.25 -13.06
N MET A 251 2.55 9.96 -13.95
CA MET A 251 2.85 8.55 -14.21
C MET A 251 3.19 7.95 -12.85
N PRO A 252 2.62 6.80 -12.46
CA PRO A 252 3.05 6.20 -11.23
C PRO A 252 4.51 5.74 -11.43
N ILE A 253 5.41 6.60 -10.99
CA ILE A 253 6.84 6.46 -11.12
C ILE A 253 7.28 5.59 -9.95
N GLY A 254 7.56 4.32 -10.24
CA GLY A 254 8.56 3.60 -9.46
C GLY A 254 9.80 4.48 -9.36
N GLY A 255 10.27 4.69 -8.14
CA GLY A 255 11.27 5.69 -7.77
C GLY A 255 12.42 5.72 -8.78
N ILE A 256 12.83 6.93 -9.17
CA ILE A 256 14.04 7.10 -9.94
C ILE A 256 15.20 6.44 -9.18
N HIS A 257 15.81 5.42 -9.78
CA HIS A 257 17.07 4.84 -9.31
C HIS A 257 18.18 5.88 -9.46
N THR A 258 18.22 6.89 -8.61
CA THR A 258 19.47 7.60 -8.34
C THR A 258 20.31 6.63 -7.52
N GLY A 259 21.03 5.75 -8.22
CA GLY A 259 21.90 4.73 -7.63
C GLY A 259 22.76 5.32 -6.52
N GLY A 260 22.31 5.16 -5.28
CA GLY A 260 23.00 5.52 -4.05
C GLY A 260 23.76 4.34 -3.48
N GLY A 261 24.43 3.56 -4.34
CA GLY A 261 25.40 2.55 -3.92
C GLY A 261 26.67 3.24 -3.42
N GLY A 262 26.61 3.89 -2.25
CA GLY A 262 27.69 4.74 -1.75
C GLY A 262 27.88 4.76 -0.24
N THR A 263 27.09 4.04 0.54
CA THR A 263 27.32 3.86 1.99
C THR A 263 27.30 2.39 2.37
N ALA A 264 28.07 1.58 1.63
CA ALA A 264 28.56 0.32 2.18
C ALA A 264 29.04 0.63 3.60
N ALA A 265 28.44 -0.05 4.58
CA ALA A 265 28.84 0.08 5.96
C ALA A 265 30.35 -0.06 5.99
N SER A 266 31.05 1.02 6.33
CA SER A 266 32.39 0.92 6.85
C SER A 266 32.26 -0.12 7.95
N SER A 267 32.79 -1.32 7.72
CA SER A 267 33.08 -2.26 8.77
C SER A 267 33.93 -1.48 9.75
N SER A 268 33.26 -0.91 10.76
CA SER A 268 33.93 -0.28 11.88
C SER A 268 34.61 -1.46 12.55
N ASP A 269 35.90 -1.60 12.27
CA ASP A 269 36.79 -2.54 12.94
C ASP A 269 36.62 -2.33 14.43
N THR A 270 35.70 -3.10 15.01
CA THR A 270 35.45 -3.19 16.45
C THR A 270 36.56 -3.99 17.13
N ALA A 271 37.66 -4.27 16.42
CA ALA A 271 38.92 -4.71 16.98
C ALA A 271 39.68 -3.59 17.73
N GLY A 272 39.40 -2.31 17.46
CA GLY A 272 40.14 -1.18 18.05
C GLY A 272 39.63 -0.69 19.41
N VAL A 273 38.36 -0.92 19.77
CA VAL A 273 37.75 -0.35 20.99
C VAL A 273 37.80 -1.31 22.19
N LEU A 274 37.98 -2.61 21.98
CA LEU A 274 38.18 -3.58 23.06
C LEU A 274 39.63 -3.65 23.59
N ALA A 275 40.61 -3.10 22.87
CA ALA A 275 41.99 -3.00 23.35
C ALA A 275 42.21 -1.86 24.36
N GLY A 276 41.35 -0.82 24.36
CA GLY A 276 41.47 0.33 25.27
C GLY A 276 40.91 0.09 26.68
N ALA A 277 39.91 -0.78 26.83
CA ALA A 277 39.26 -1.02 28.13
C ALA A 277 40.01 -2.03 29.02
N ALA A 278 40.82 -2.93 28.44
CA ALA A 278 41.63 -3.89 29.20
C ALA A 278 42.91 -3.28 29.80
N ALA A 279 43.43 -2.18 29.23
CA ALA A 279 44.63 -1.51 29.70
C ALA A 279 44.40 -0.62 30.94
N VAL A 280 43.18 -0.15 31.17
CA VAL A 280 42.86 0.73 32.32
C VAL A 280 42.57 -0.09 33.60
N LEU A 281 42.04 -1.31 33.47
CA LEU A 281 41.76 -2.18 34.63
C LEU A 281 42.99 -2.93 35.16
N SER A 282 44.01 -3.15 34.34
CA SER A 282 45.27 -3.80 34.77
C SER A 282 46.23 -2.81 35.47
N GLY A 283 46.15 -1.51 35.17
CA GLY A 283 46.92 -0.47 35.87
C GLY A 283 46.45 -0.20 37.32
N LEU A 284 45.16 -0.35 37.61
CA LEU A 284 44.60 -0.10 38.95
C LEU A 284 44.87 -1.24 39.94
N VAL A 285 45.02 -2.48 39.48
CA VAL A 285 45.38 -3.62 40.35
C VAL A 285 46.87 -3.59 40.75
N ALA A 286 47.76 -3.12 39.86
CA ALA A 286 49.18 -2.98 40.17
C ALA A 286 49.47 -1.88 41.21
N ALA A 287 48.71 -0.78 41.20
CA ALA A 287 48.86 0.30 42.17
C ALA A 287 48.45 -0.12 43.60
N PHE A 288 47.44 -0.98 43.76
CA PHE A 288 46.97 -1.41 45.08
C PHE A 288 47.93 -2.42 45.76
N VAL A 289 48.68 -3.21 44.99
CA VAL A 289 49.67 -4.17 45.53
C VAL A 289 50.97 -3.48 45.98
N VAL A 290 51.37 -2.37 45.34
CA VAL A 290 52.60 -1.63 45.72
C VAL A 290 52.39 -0.78 46.99
N VAL A 291 51.20 -0.20 47.20
CA VAL A 291 50.90 0.57 48.42
C VAL A 291 50.84 -0.34 49.65
N ARG A 292 50.33 -1.57 49.53
CA ARG A 292 50.31 -2.54 50.64
C ARG A 292 51.68 -3.08 51.05
N ARG A 293 52.69 -3.04 50.18
CA ARG A 293 54.06 -3.48 50.51
C ARG A 293 54.91 -2.40 51.18
N ARG A 294 54.53 -1.12 51.10
CA ARG A 294 55.27 -0.02 51.74
C ARG A 294 54.82 0.28 53.17
N THR A 295 53.61 -0.09 53.56
CA THR A 295 53.12 0.07 54.94
C THR A 295 53.50 -1.07 55.89
N ALA A 296 54.11 -2.15 55.38
CA ALA A 296 54.59 -3.29 56.18
C ALA A 296 56.10 -3.26 56.52
N ARG A 297 56.80 -2.14 56.27
CA ARG A 297 58.24 -1.98 56.57
C ARG A 297 58.58 -0.73 57.40
N GLY A 298 57.63 -0.24 58.19
CA GLY A 298 57.81 0.95 59.02
C GLY A 298 57.33 0.76 60.45
N THR A 299 57.76 -0.30 61.14
CA THR A 299 57.79 -0.39 62.61
C THR A 299 58.84 -1.42 63.03
N ALA A 300 60.06 -0.95 63.24
CA ALA A 300 61.03 -1.47 64.20
C ALA A 300 61.73 -0.25 64.78
#